data_AF-A0A6J8D425-F1
#
_entry.id   AF-A0A6J8D425-F1
#
_cell.length_a   1.000
_cell.length_b   1.000
_cell.length_c   1.000
_cell.angle_alpha   90.00
_cell.angle_beta   90.00
_cell.angle_gamma   90.00
#
_symmetry.space_group_name_H-M   'P 1'
#
loop_
_entity.id
_entity.type
_entity.pdbx_description
1 polymer ?
#
loop_
_entity_poly.entity_id
_entity_poly.type
_entity_poly.pdbx_seq_one_letter_code
_entity_poly.pdbx_strand_id
1 'polypeptide(L)'
;MLIPENLLILNLDVLNGQIFTTKDRAFKPGIPASLNTVIKRNWNSFLKPFPNLRLNRAGDCNSIQYAISVKTDPNTNLIWILDEEVVKNVRFCRRKLMIFDIRTRREVFRHIFPDSVISESSKLFDLTLDRDKYFTRTTYIYTIVSPASLLLDLTLDREKDYTRYAYVVDSITKKLIVVVVVTNTSWLFVHLSMEGKAGTGNITVNGETIFSRGGIHGISITSDFKFVYYLSIDSFQTWQTSTGLLRSLFANNITFDENVGMIGIHGICQHHAVNLTFLF
;
A
#
# COMPACT_ATOMS: atom_id res chain seq x y z
N MET A 1 17.91 12.57 -17.45
CA MET A 1 18.38 11.48 -18.32
C MET A 1 18.26 10.15 -17.57
N LEU A 2 17.91 9.04 -18.23
CA LEU A 2 17.86 7.71 -17.61
C LEU A 2 19.27 7.18 -17.32
N ILE A 3 19.47 6.55 -16.17
CA ILE A 3 20.68 5.78 -15.83
C ILE A 3 20.23 4.35 -15.49
N PRO A 4 20.37 3.39 -16.41
CA PRO A 4 19.81 2.04 -16.25
C PRO A 4 20.29 1.30 -14.99
N GLU A 5 21.54 1.47 -14.61
CA GLU A 5 22.18 0.79 -13.47
C GLU A 5 21.59 1.22 -12.12
N ASN A 6 20.90 2.36 -12.09
CA ASN A 6 20.26 2.91 -10.90
C ASN A 6 18.80 2.45 -10.76
N LEU A 7 18.24 1.72 -11.73
CA LEU A 7 16.84 1.27 -11.70
C LEU A 7 16.64 0.11 -10.71
N LEU A 8 16.33 0.44 -9.46
CA LEU A 8 15.92 -0.53 -8.44
C LEU A 8 14.40 -0.71 -8.44
N ILE A 9 13.94 -1.95 -8.45
CA ILE A 9 12.53 -2.31 -8.33
C ILE A 9 12.16 -2.40 -6.85
N LEU A 10 11.07 -1.76 -6.44
CA LEU A 10 10.60 -1.81 -5.05
C LEU A 10 9.35 -2.67 -4.88
N ASN A 11 8.39 -2.53 -5.79
CA ASN A 11 7.13 -3.25 -5.75
C ASN A 11 6.70 -3.64 -7.16
N LEU A 12 5.91 -4.71 -7.24
CA LEU A 12 5.28 -5.17 -8.47
C LEU A 12 3.87 -5.65 -8.17
N ASP A 13 2.97 -5.47 -9.14
CA ASP A 13 1.68 -6.12 -9.13
C ASP A 13 1.22 -6.47 -10.55
N VAL A 14 0.32 -7.44 -10.67
CA VAL A 14 -0.09 -8.01 -11.95
C VAL A 14 -1.61 -8.07 -12.05
N LEU A 15 -2.14 -7.50 -13.13
CA LEU A 15 -3.57 -7.61 -13.46
C LEU A 15 -3.73 -8.02 -14.92
N ASN A 16 -4.45 -9.12 -15.17
CA ASN A 16 -4.76 -9.61 -16.52
C ASN A 16 -3.50 -9.73 -17.42
N GLY A 17 -2.39 -10.22 -16.86
CA GLY A 17 -1.10 -10.35 -17.54
C GLY A 17 -0.32 -9.05 -17.73
N GLN A 18 -0.89 -7.89 -17.37
CA GLN A 18 -0.19 -6.62 -17.34
C GLN A 18 0.57 -6.47 -16.03
N ILE A 19 1.88 -6.24 -16.12
CA ILE A 19 2.76 -6.01 -14.97
C ILE A 19 2.89 -4.51 -14.73
N PHE A 20 2.71 -4.09 -13.48
CA PHE A 20 3.02 -2.77 -12.96
C PHE A 20 4.18 -2.88 -11.99
N THR A 21 5.10 -1.93 -12.03
CA THR A 21 6.30 -1.98 -11.20
C THR A 21 6.77 -0.58 -10.84
N THR A 22 7.16 -0.42 -9.58
CA THR A 22 7.69 0.83 -9.06
C THR A 22 9.22 0.89 -9.15
N LYS A 23 9.78 2.10 -9.03
CA LYS A 23 11.21 2.39 -9.09
C LYS A 23 11.61 3.34 -7.97
N ASP A 24 12.75 3.03 -7.36
CA ASP A 24 13.35 3.85 -6.31
C ASP A 24 13.80 5.20 -6.86
N ARG A 25 13.31 6.29 -6.23
CA ARG A 25 13.73 7.67 -6.56
C ARG A 25 14.48 8.35 -5.42
N ALA A 26 14.64 7.70 -4.28
CA ALA A 26 15.24 8.27 -3.08
C ALA A 26 16.77 8.13 -3.06
N PHE A 27 17.30 7.01 -3.54
CA PHE A 27 18.74 6.72 -3.40
C PHE A 27 19.60 7.20 -4.57
N LYS A 28 19.21 6.87 -5.80
CA LYS A 28 20.04 7.09 -6.99
C LYS A 28 19.35 7.97 -8.05
N PRO A 29 20.10 8.81 -8.77
CA PRO A 29 19.53 9.66 -9.81
C PRO A 29 19.23 8.88 -11.09
N GLY A 30 18.53 9.54 -12.02
CA GLY A 30 18.34 9.03 -13.38
C GLY A 30 17.14 8.11 -13.54
N ILE A 31 16.06 8.37 -12.79
CA ILE A 31 14.84 7.54 -12.76
C ILE A 31 13.67 8.33 -13.36
N PRO A 32 13.36 8.19 -14.66
CA PRO A 32 12.40 9.06 -15.34
C PRO A 32 10.97 8.90 -14.83
N ALA A 33 10.56 7.69 -14.48
CA ALA A 33 9.23 7.35 -14.01
C ALA A 33 9.31 6.42 -12.80
N SER A 34 8.59 6.77 -11.73
CA SER A 34 8.52 5.93 -10.53
C SER A 34 7.62 4.74 -10.80
N LEU A 35 6.47 4.94 -11.44
CA LEU A 35 5.58 3.85 -11.80
C LEU A 35 5.65 3.55 -13.30
N ASN A 36 5.83 2.27 -13.62
CA ASN A 36 5.93 1.78 -14.97
C ASN A 36 5.04 0.55 -15.17
N THR A 37 4.61 0.32 -16.40
CA THR A 37 4.08 -0.95 -16.86
C THR A 37 5.08 -1.64 -17.79
N VAL A 38 5.10 -2.96 -17.80
CA VAL A 38 5.95 -3.74 -18.72
C VAL A 38 5.22 -3.93 -20.04
N ILE A 39 5.90 -3.57 -21.14
CA ILE A 39 5.43 -3.85 -22.51
C ILE A 39 6.39 -4.82 -23.18
N LYS A 40 5.85 -5.78 -23.93
CA LYS A 40 6.65 -6.67 -24.78
C LYS A 40 6.70 -6.12 -26.20
N ARG A 41 7.89 -6.10 -26.79
CA ARG A 41 8.09 -5.87 -28.23
C ARG A 41 9.06 -6.93 -28.74
N ASN A 42 8.58 -7.80 -29.64
CA ASN A 42 9.28 -9.02 -30.04
C ASN A 42 9.65 -9.85 -28.80
N TRP A 43 10.92 -10.24 -28.67
CA TRP A 43 11.46 -11.02 -27.55
C TRP A 43 11.92 -10.17 -26.35
N ASN A 44 11.74 -8.85 -26.40
CA ASN A 44 12.25 -7.92 -25.39
C ASN A 44 11.13 -7.32 -24.54
N SER A 45 11.42 -7.10 -23.26
CA SER A 45 10.54 -6.41 -22.31
C SER A 45 11.05 -5.01 -22.03
N PHE A 46 10.16 -4.02 -22.03
CA PHE A 46 10.48 -2.62 -21.80
C PHE A 46 9.60 -2.02 -20.72
N LEU A 47 10.15 -1.06 -19.99
CA LEU A 47 9.40 -0.23 -19.05
C LEU A 47 8.77 0.94 -19.78
N LYS A 48 7.46 1.11 -19.61
CA LYS A 48 6.71 2.27 -20.08
C LYS A 48 6.13 3.01 -18.88
N PRO A 49 6.38 4.33 -18.72
CA PRO A 49 5.78 5.11 -17.64
C PRO A 49 4.26 4.96 -17.60
N PHE A 50 3.72 4.65 -16.43
CA PHE A 50 2.29 4.60 -16.19
C PHE A 50 1.87 5.75 -15.24
N PRO A 51 0.76 6.44 -15.51
CA PRO A 51 -0.08 6.34 -16.72
C PRO A 51 0.60 6.93 -17.97
N ASN A 52 1.55 7.84 -17.78
CA ASN A 52 2.41 8.42 -18.81
C ASN A 52 3.58 9.17 -18.15
N LEU A 53 4.53 9.64 -18.97
CA LEU A 53 5.72 10.35 -18.46
C LEU A 53 5.37 11.68 -17.79
N ARG A 54 4.36 12.41 -18.30
CA ARG A 54 3.92 13.70 -17.73
C ARG A 54 3.45 13.52 -16.29
N LEU A 55 2.67 12.47 -16.01
CA LEU A 55 2.16 12.16 -14.67
C LEU A 55 3.19 11.48 -13.75
N ASN A 56 4.44 11.40 -14.17
CA ASN A 56 5.59 10.99 -13.37
C ASN A 56 6.61 12.13 -13.19
N ARG A 57 6.28 13.37 -13.54
CA ARG A 57 7.21 14.50 -13.46
C ARG A 57 7.60 14.78 -12.01
N ALA A 58 8.88 14.61 -11.69
CA ALA A 58 9.41 14.97 -10.38
C ALA A 58 9.24 16.48 -10.12
N GLY A 59 8.78 16.83 -8.92
CA GLY A 59 8.55 18.21 -8.45
C GLY A 59 7.20 18.81 -8.77
N ASP A 60 6.40 18.14 -9.62
CA ASP A 60 4.99 18.49 -9.79
C ASP A 60 4.16 17.64 -8.83
N CYS A 61 3.75 18.22 -7.70
CA CYS A 61 3.01 17.51 -6.66
C CYS A 61 1.65 16.96 -7.11
N ASN A 62 1.17 17.32 -8.30
CA ASN A 62 -0.01 16.70 -8.92
C ASN A 62 0.29 15.37 -9.63
N SER A 63 1.55 15.01 -9.76
CA SER A 63 2.03 13.76 -10.35
C SER A 63 2.60 12.80 -9.30
N ILE A 64 2.87 11.56 -9.74
CA ILE A 64 3.52 10.51 -8.96
C ILE A 64 4.97 10.92 -8.70
N GLN A 65 5.32 11.08 -7.43
CA GLN A 65 6.65 11.49 -6.99
C GLN A 65 7.52 10.29 -6.65
N TYR A 66 7.03 9.39 -5.82
CA TYR A 66 7.70 8.18 -5.40
C TYR A 66 6.68 7.08 -5.07
N ALA A 67 6.20 6.38 -6.10
CA ALA A 67 5.35 5.21 -5.90
C ALA A 67 6.16 4.14 -5.17
N ILE A 68 5.87 3.91 -3.89
CA ILE A 68 6.57 2.92 -3.06
C ILE A 68 5.92 1.54 -3.21
N SER A 69 4.59 1.50 -3.21
CA SER A 69 3.80 0.28 -3.39
C SER A 69 2.61 0.53 -4.32
N VAL A 70 2.23 -0.50 -5.06
CA VAL A 70 1.02 -0.52 -5.89
C VAL A 70 0.19 -1.77 -5.64
N LYS A 71 -1.13 -1.61 -5.75
CA LYS A 71 -2.08 -2.72 -5.78
C LYS A 71 -3.12 -2.51 -6.86
N THR A 72 -3.41 -3.55 -7.60
CA THR A 72 -4.41 -3.61 -8.65
C THR A 72 -5.66 -4.30 -8.10
N ASP A 73 -6.81 -3.74 -8.43
CA ASP A 73 -8.10 -4.29 -8.03
C ASP A 73 -8.74 -5.01 -9.23
N PRO A 74 -8.72 -6.35 -9.27
CA PRO A 74 -9.27 -7.10 -10.40
C PRO A 74 -10.77 -6.93 -10.62
N ASN A 75 -11.54 -6.50 -9.61
CA ASN A 75 -12.98 -6.29 -9.76
C ASN A 75 -13.31 -4.97 -10.49
N THR A 76 -12.42 -3.98 -10.36
CA THR A 76 -12.70 -2.60 -10.80
C THR A 76 -11.74 -2.11 -11.88
N ASN A 77 -10.65 -2.85 -12.13
CA ASN A 77 -9.57 -2.47 -13.04
C ASN A 77 -8.92 -1.13 -12.64
N LEU A 78 -8.89 -0.87 -11.34
CA LEU A 78 -8.22 0.27 -10.72
C LEU A 78 -6.84 -0.13 -10.24
N ILE A 79 -5.89 0.81 -10.27
CA ILE A 79 -4.60 0.68 -9.61
C ILE A 79 -4.48 1.74 -8.52
N TRP A 80 -4.10 1.28 -7.34
CA TRP A 80 -3.89 2.04 -6.13
C TRP A 80 -2.39 2.25 -5.97
N ILE A 81 -1.99 3.49 -5.77
CA ILE A 81 -0.59 3.91 -5.78
C ILE A 81 -0.33 4.64 -4.47
N LEU A 82 0.51 4.05 -3.63
CA LEU A 82 1.04 4.70 -2.44
C LEU A 82 2.25 5.53 -2.85
N ASP A 83 2.08 6.85 -2.85
CA ASP A 83 3.08 7.82 -3.27
C ASP A 83 3.72 8.45 -2.03
N GLU A 84 4.97 8.07 -1.79
CA GLU A 84 5.82 8.67 -0.77
C GLU A 84 6.44 9.98 -1.30
N GLU A 85 7.15 10.65 -0.42
CA GLU A 85 7.90 11.86 -0.69
C GLU A 85 9.31 11.52 -1.16
N VAL A 86 9.80 12.18 -2.21
CA VAL A 86 11.24 12.10 -2.53
C VAL A 86 11.98 13.11 -1.66
N VAL A 87 12.69 12.64 -0.65
CA VAL A 87 13.63 13.47 0.12
C VAL A 87 14.89 13.69 -0.72
N LYS A 88 14.90 14.71 -1.59
CA LYS A 88 16.11 15.36 -2.15
C LYS A 88 15.76 16.47 -3.15
N ASN A 89 16.20 17.70 -2.87
CA ASN A 89 16.38 18.84 -3.80
C ASN A 89 15.22 19.17 -4.76
N VAL A 90 14.01 18.72 -4.44
CA VAL A 90 12.80 18.93 -5.21
C VAL A 90 11.74 19.43 -4.23
N ARG A 91 10.86 20.30 -4.71
CA ARG A 91 9.72 20.85 -3.97
C ARG A 91 9.07 19.78 -3.09
N PHE A 92 8.85 20.10 -1.81
CA PHE A 92 8.17 19.23 -0.86
C PHE A 92 6.74 18.93 -1.35
N CYS A 93 6.43 17.64 -1.52
CA CYS A 93 5.11 17.17 -1.91
C CYS A 93 4.56 16.26 -0.82
N ARG A 94 3.32 16.51 -0.38
CA ARG A 94 2.67 15.69 0.63
C ARG A 94 2.47 14.26 0.10
N ARG A 95 2.69 13.28 0.98
CA ARG A 95 2.44 11.86 0.73
C ARG A 95 0.98 11.64 0.41
N LYS A 96 0.68 10.75 -0.53
CA LYS A 96 -0.67 10.57 -1.04
C LYS A 96 -0.95 9.13 -1.47
N LEU A 97 -2.20 8.72 -1.33
CA LEU A 97 -2.75 7.55 -2.00
C LEU A 97 -3.51 8.04 -3.23
N MET A 98 -3.13 7.52 -4.40
CA MET A 98 -3.78 7.87 -5.68
C MET A 98 -4.42 6.61 -6.27
N ILE A 99 -5.58 6.76 -6.90
CA ILE A 99 -6.24 5.66 -7.62
C ILE A 99 -6.43 6.07 -9.07
N PHE A 100 -6.01 5.21 -9.98
CA PHE A 100 -6.17 5.40 -11.43
C PHE A 100 -7.01 4.29 -12.03
N ASP A 101 -7.88 4.64 -12.96
CA ASP A 101 -8.47 3.66 -13.88
C ASP A 101 -7.39 3.26 -14.90
N ILE A 102 -7.07 1.97 -14.95
CA ILE A 102 -5.98 1.45 -15.78
C ILE A 102 -6.28 1.60 -17.28
N ARG A 103 -7.55 1.42 -17.67
CA ARG A 103 -8.01 1.46 -19.06
C ARG A 103 -7.97 2.88 -19.62
N THR A 104 -8.54 3.84 -18.88
CA THR A 104 -8.62 5.24 -19.30
C THR A 104 -7.35 6.02 -18.95
N ARG A 105 -6.51 5.47 -18.06
CA ARG A 105 -5.29 6.10 -17.53
C ARG A 105 -5.57 7.45 -16.86
N ARG A 106 -6.73 7.58 -16.23
CA ARG A 106 -7.18 8.77 -15.52
C ARG A 106 -7.17 8.53 -14.02
N GLU A 107 -6.75 9.55 -13.29
CA GLU A 107 -6.91 9.59 -11.84
C GLU A 107 -8.41 9.68 -11.52
N VAL A 108 -8.88 8.83 -10.60
CA VAL A 108 -10.27 8.81 -10.14
C VAL A 108 -10.39 9.19 -8.66
N PHE A 109 -9.30 9.14 -7.92
CA PHE A 109 -9.28 9.48 -6.50
C PHE A 109 -7.88 9.88 -6.04
N ARG A 110 -7.86 10.76 -5.03
CA ARG A 110 -6.66 11.18 -4.30
C ARG A 110 -6.97 11.41 -2.83
N HIS A 111 -6.20 10.76 -1.97
CA HIS A 111 -6.13 11.05 -0.55
C HIS A 111 -4.76 11.63 -0.21
N ILE A 112 -4.73 12.84 0.33
CA ILE A 112 -3.51 13.42 0.92
C ILE A 112 -3.55 13.10 2.40
N PHE A 113 -2.52 12.41 2.91
CA PHE A 113 -2.49 12.04 4.31
C PHE A 113 -2.35 13.29 5.20
N PRO A 114 -3.24 13.48 6.19
CA PRO A 114 -3.17 14.64 7.09
C PRO A 114 -2.07 14.45 8.14
N ASP A 115 -1.61 15.57 8.72
CA ASP A 115 -0.54 15.57 9.73
C ASP A 115 -0.98 14.93 11.07
N SER A 116 -2.30 14.77 11.27
CA SER A 116 -2.85 14.00 12.38
C SER A 116 -2.66 12.49 12.22
N VAL A 117 -2.36 12.00 11.01
CA VAL A 117 -2.19 10.58 10.70
C VAL A 117 -0.71 10.24 10.48
N ILE A 118 -0.01 11.08 9.72
CA ILE A 118 1.42 10.91 9.45
C ILE A 118 2.21 12.14 9.91
N SER A 119 3.48 11.95 10.26
CA SER A 119 4.39 13.06 10.58
C SER A 119 5.55 13.10 9.58
N GLU A 120 6.46 14.07 9.70
CA GLU A 120 7.66 14.12 8.85
C GLU A 120 8.49 12.84 8.92
N SER A 121 8.56 12.21 10.10
CA SER A 121 9.28 10.96 10.34
C SER A 121 8.60 9.71 9.79
N SER A 122 7.32 9.80 9.38
CA SER A 122 6.59 8.69 8.79
C SER A 122 7.25 8.16 7.52
N LYS A 123 7.23 6.83 7.34
CA LYS A 123 7.65 6.16 6.11
C LYS A 123 6.64 5.09 5.72
N LEU A 124 5.77 5.47 4.80
CA LEU A 124 4.78 4.58 4.22
C LEU A 124 5.49 3.54 3.34
N PHE A 125 5.13 2.27 3.47
CA PHE A 125 5.86 1.21 2.78
C PHE A 125 4.98 0.33 1.90
N ASP A 126 3.92 -0.24 2.46
CA ASP A 126 3.05 -1.16 1.74
C ASP A 126 1.57 -0.89 2.03
N LEU A 127 0.70 -1.46 1.18
CA LEU A 127 -0.74 -1.40 1.35
C LEU A 127 -1.43 -2.71 0.98
N THR A 128 -2.60 -2.94 1.57
CA THR A 128 -3.55 -3.96 1.11
C THR A 128 -4.95 -3.36 0.95
N LEU A 129 -5.73 -3.97 0.05
CA LEU A 129 -7.04 -3.47 -0.36
C LEU A 129 -8.16 -4.27 0.30
N ASP A 130 -9.17 -3.58 0.80
CA ASP A 130 -10.33 -4.20 1.45
C ASP A 130 -11.65 -3.77 0.81
N ARG A 131 -12.40 -4.78 0.36
CA ARG A 131 -13.64 -4.65 -0.39
C ARG A 131 -14.90 -4.58 0.44
N ASP A 132 -14.81 -4.85 1.74
CA ASP A 132 -15.97 -4.90 2.64
C ASP A 132 -17.21 -5.55 2.00
N LYS A 133 -17.07 -6.84 1.67
CA LYS A 133 -18.13 -7.68 1.08
C LYS A 133 -19.45 -7.67 1.88
N TYR A 134 -19.42 -7.22 3.13
CA TYR A 134 -20.54 -7.26 4.07
C TYR A 134 -21.28 -5.92 4.20
N PHE A 135 -20.74 -4.81 3.69
CA PHE A 135 -21.42 -3.51 3.66
C PHE A 135 -22.74 -3.56 2.86
N THR A 136 -22.83 -4.44 1.86
CA THR A 136 -24.03 -4.61 1.03
C THR A 136 -25.22 -5.23 1.77
N ARG A 137 -25.03 -5.74 3.00
CA ARG A 137 -26.11 -6.36 3.79
C ARG A 137 -26.74 -5.47 4.86
N THR A 138 -26.11 -4.37 5.26
CA THR A 138 -26.62 -3.57 6.39
C THR A 138 -26.30 -2.09 6.23
N THR A 139 -27.18 -1.34 5.57
CA THR A 139 -27.10 0.12 5.58
C THR A 139 -28.48 0.76 5.65
N TYR A 140 -28.98 0.94 6.87
CA TYR A 140 -29.75 2.13 7.23
C TYR A 140 -28.72 3.23 7.54
N ILE A 141 -28.56 4.24 6.68
CA ILE A 141 -27.80 5.45 7.00
C ILE A 141 -28.77 6.61 7.16
N TYR A 142 -28.75 7.20 8.37
CA TYR A 142 -29.29 8.52 8.64
C TYR A 142 -28.44 9.59 7.94
N THR A 143 -29.10 10.46 7.20
CA THR A 143 -28.56 11.51 6.33
C THR A 143 -28.09 12.74 7.10
N ILE A 144 -26.82 13.14 6.98
CA ILE A 144 -26.38 14.55 6.94
C ILE A 144 -24.95 14.68 6.40
N VAL A 145 -24.76 14.59 5.07
CA VAL A 145 -23.53 15.09 4.42
C VAL A 145 -23.89 15.72 3.06
N SER A 146 -23.41 16.94 2.87
CA SER A 146 -23.46 17.84 1.69
C SER A 146 -23.81 17.22 0.31
N PRO A 147 -24.67 17.89 -0.50
CA PRO A 147 -25.02 17.45 -1.86
C PRO A 147 -23.85 17.40 -2.86
N ALA A 148 -22.68 17.97 -2.55
CA ALA A 148 -21.48 17.85 -3.41
C ALA A 148 -20.73 16.51 -3.23
N SER A 149 -20.99 15.79 -2.14
CA SER A 149 -20.41 14.47 -1.85
C SER A 149 -21.31 13.31 -2.31
N LEU A 150 -22.49 13.63 -2.86
CA LEU A 150 -23.53 12.69 -3.26
C LEU A 150 -23.44 12.21 -4.73
N LEU A 151 -22.43 12.64 -5.49
CA LEU A 151 -22.22 12.17 -6.86
C LEU A 151 -21.45 10.85 -6.98
N LEU A 152 -21.05 10.23 -5.86
CA LEU A 152 -20.45 8.89 -5.88
C LEU A 152 -21.41 7.77 -5.42
N ASP A 153 -22.66 8.09 -5.03
CA ASP A 153 -23.44 7.19 -4.17
C ASP A 153 -24.70 6.51 -4.76
N LEU A 154 -25.11 6.75 -6.02
CA LEU A 154 -26.42 6.19 -6.47
C LEU A 154 -26.46 5.47 -7.82
N THR A 155 -25.31 5.21 -8.45
CA THR A 155 -25.20 4.17 -9.50
C THR A 155 -24.07 3.20 -9.20
N LEU A 156 -23.83 2.93 -7.91
CA LEU A 156 -23.12 1.73 -7.49
C LEU A 156 -23.98 0.54 -7.93
N ASP A 157 -23.66 0.07 -9.13
CA ASP A 157 -24.12 -1.20 -9.67
C ASP A 157 -24.00 -2.24 -8.55
N ARG A 158 -25.15 -2.73 -8.05
CA ARG A 158 -25.22 -3.67 -6.93
C ARG A 158 -24.44 -4.96 -7.21
N GLU A 159 -24.01 -5.15 -8.46
CA GLU A 159 -23.21 -6.27 -8.93
C GLU A 159 -21.70 -6.14 -8.69
N LYS A 160 -21.15 -4.94 -8.39
CA LYS A 160 -19.70 -4.75 -8.26
C LYS A 160 -19.23 -4.64 -6.81
N ASP A 161 -18.38 -5.59 -6.42
CA ASP A 161 -17.64 -5.66 -5.15
C ASP A 161 -16.47 -4.65 -5.15
N TYR A 162 -16.77 -3.38 -4.88
CA TYR A 162 -15.80 -2.27 -4.90
C TYR A 162 -14.91 -2.24 -3.65
N THR A 163 -13.62 -1.97 -3.85
CA THR A 163 -12.69 -1.67 -2.77
C THR A 163 -13.04 -0.35 -2.07
N ARG A 164 -13.27 -0.39 -0.75
CA ARG A 164 -13.69 0.77 0.07
C ARG A 164 -12.59 1.28 1.01
N TYR A 165 -11.72 0.38 1.44
CA TYR A 165 -10.67 0.68 2.39
C TYR A 165 -9.32 0.29 1.81
N ALA A 166 -8.29 1.05 2.19
CA ALA A 166 -6.90 0.62 2.07
C ALA A 166 -6.27 0.65 3.45
N TYR A 167 -5.52 -0.41 3.77
CA TYR A 167 -4.71 -0.48 4.97
C TYR A 167 -3.26 -0.24 4.57
N VAL A 168 -2.65 0.79 5.14
CA VAL A 168 -1.31 1.26 4.79
C VAL A 168 -0.41 1.13 6.02
N VAL A 169 0.82 0.68 5.83
CA VAL A 169 1.79 0.57 6.94
C VAL A 169 2.78 1.72 6.91
N ASP A 170 3.03 2.30 8.08
CA ASP A 170 4.11 3.24 8.33
C ASP A 170 5.20 2.53 9.15
N SER A 171 6.30 2.18 8.49
CA SER A 171 7.34 1.33 9.09
C SER A 171 8.23 2.03 10.09
N ILE A 172 8.37 3.36 10.01
CA ILE A 172 9.26 4.09 10.92
C ILE A 172 8.51 4.60 12.16
N THR A 173 7.30 5.14 11.98
CA THR A 173 6.49 5.56 13.14
C THR A 173 5.54 4.47 13.63
N LYS A 174 5.59 3.28 13.01
CA LYS A 174 5.02 2.00 13.49
C LYS A 174 3.52 2.07 13.66
N LYS A 175 2.86 2.45 12.57
CA LYS A 175 1.41 2.64 12.52
C LYS A 175 0.79 1.75 11.45
N LEU A 176 -0.42 1.30 11.75
CA LEU A 176 -1.36 0.81 10.75
C LEU A 176 -2.36 1.92 10.47
N ILE A 177 -2.38 2.41 9.23
CA ILE A 177 -3.25 3.50 8.79
C ILE A 177 -4.42 2.92 8.00
N VAL A 178 -5.63 3.35 8.30
CA VAL A 178 -6.83 3.02 7.55
C VAL A 178 -7.21 4.22 6.70
N VAL A 179 -7.35 4.03 5.39
CA VAL A 179 -7.88 5.03 4.46
C VAL A 179 -9.26 4.58 4.00
N VAL A 180 -10.25 5.47 4.10
CA VAL A 180 -11.62 5.24 3.64
C VAL A 180 -11.86 6.05 2.38
N VAL A 181 -12.13 5.38 1.27
CA VAL A 181 -12.29 6.05 -0.03
C VAL A 181 -13.56 6.88 -0.10
N VAL A 182 -14.68 6.34 0.40
CA VAL A 182 -15.99 6.99 0.25
C VAL A 182 -16.06 8.34 0.97
N THR A 183 -15.42 8.47 2.14
CA THR A 183 -15.36 9.73 2.90
C THR A 183 -14.07 10.52 2.66
N ASN A 184 -13.09 9.95 1.96
CA ASN A 184 -11.74 10.48 1.80
C ASN A 184 -11.07 10.86 3.14
N THR A 185 -11.24 10.02 4.15
CA THR A 185 -10.69 10.20 5.50
C THR A 185 -9.69 9.10 5.83
N SER A 186 -8.86 9.34 6.85
CA SER A 186 -7.99 8.32 7.39
C SER A 186 -7.85 8.42 8.90
N TRP A 187 -7.56 7.28 9.54
CA TRP A 187 -7.18 7.16 10.94
C TRP A 187 -6.07 6.13 11.09
N LEU A 188 -5.61 5.91 12.32
CA LEU A 188 -4.47 5.04 12.59
C LEU A 188 -4.66 4.23 13.87
N PHE A 189 -3.93 3.12 13.93
CA PHE A 189 -3.70 2.33 15.12
C PHE A 189 -2.21 2.23 15.40
N VAL A 190 -1.86 2.22 16.69
CA VAL A 190 -0.52 1.95 17.20
C VAL A 190 -0.62 0.83 18.20
N HIS A 191 0.27 -0.16 18.09
CA HIS A 191 0.30 -1.30 19.00
C HIS A 191 1.71 -1.91 19.04
N LEU A 192 2.08 -2.53 20.16
CA LEU A 192 3.40 -3.14 20.36
C LEU A 192 3.73 -4.25 19.34
N SER A 193 2.73 -4.88 18.73
CA SER A 193 2.94 -5.83 17.62
C SER A 193 3.56 -5.21 16.37
N MET A 194 3.49 -3.88 16.23
CA MET A 194 4.04 -3.13 15.09
C MET A 194 5.51 -2.77 15.31
N GLU A 195 6.03 -3.06 16.50
CA GLU A 195 7.44 -2.91 16.85
C GLU A 195 8.27 -4.10 16.34
N GLY A 196 9.54 -3.83 16.09
CA GLY A 196 10.54 -4.89 15.90
C GLY A 196 10.74 -5.72 17.16
N LYS A 197 11.24 -6.94 17.00
CA LYS A 197 11.57 -7.81 18.12
C LYS A 197 13.06 -7.65 18.45
N ALA A 198 13.37 -7.44 19.73
CA ALA A 198 14.76 -7.32 20.16
C ALA A 198 15.54 -8.60 19.81
N GLY A 199 16.73 -8.44 19.22
CA GLY A 199 17.59 -9.55 18.81
C GLY A 199 17.33 -10.11 17.41
N THR A 200 16.29 -9.66 16.70
CA THR A 200 15.94 -10.17 15.35
C THR A 200 16.17 -9.17 14.22
N GLY A 201 16.89 -8.07 14.50
CA GLY A 201 17.19 -7.04 13.49
C GLY A 201 18.30 -7.38 12.50
N ASN A 202 19.10 -8.42 12.74
CA ASN A 202 20.13 -8.86 11.79
C ASN A 202 19.49 -9.58 10.61
N ILE A 203 19.64 -9.01 9.42
CA ILE A 203 19.21 -9.61 8.15
C ILE A 203 20.48 -9.97 7.37
N THR A 204 20.69 -11.26 7.12
CA THR A 204 21.84 -11.76 6.37
C THR A 204 21.42 -12.20 4.98
N VAL A 205 22.01 -11.61 3.94
CA VAL A 205 21.80 -11.98 2.53
C VAL A 205 23.16 -12.23 1.91
N ASN A 206 23.37 -13.42 1.34
CA ASN A 206 24.63 -13.82 0.72
C ASN A 206 25.88 -13.63 1.62
N GLY A 207 25.72 -13.84 2.93
CA GLY A 207 26.80 -13.68 3.92
C GLY A 207 27.03 -12.24 4.40
N GLU A 208 26.42 -11.24 3.75
CA GLU A 208 26.44 -9.86 4.22
C GLU A 208 25.29 -9.64 5.20
N THR A 209 25.60 -9.11 6.39
CA THR A 209 24.60 -8.83 7.42
C THR A 209 24.36 -7.34 7.53
N ILE A 210 23.10 -6.94 7.35
CA ILE A 210 22.62 -5.58 7.62
C ILE A 210 21.76 -5.59 8.88
N PHE A 211 21.84 -4.53 9.67
CA PHE A 211 20.98 -4.35 10.84
C PHE A 211 19.79 -3.47 10.49
N SER A 212 18.58 -4.02 10.65
CA SER A 212 17.32 -3.29 10.52
C SER A 212 16.79 -2.86 11.89
N ARG A 213 16.26 -1.64 11.97
CA ARG A 213 15.52 -1.09 13.12
C ARG A 213 14.18 -0.58 12.65
N GLY A 214 13.43 -1.48 12.04
CA GLY A 214 12.17 -1.14 11.39
C GLY A 214 10.99 -1.27 12.35
N GLY A 215 9.84 -1.46 11.71
CA GLY A 215 8.56 -1.70 12.35
C GLY A 215 7.69 -2.46 11.37
N ILE A 216 6.38 -2.44 11.60
CA ILE A 216 5.37 -2.96 10.68
C ILE A 216 5.71 -2.61 9.22
N HIS A 217 5.81 -3.63 8.37
CA HIS A 217 6.38 -3.49 7.03
C HIS A 217 5.63 -4.29 5.97
N GLY A 218 5.40 -5.59 6.21
CA GLY A 218 4.56 -6.40 5.34
C GLY A 218 3.11 -6.36 5.79
N ILE A 219 2.17 -6.25 4.85
CA ILE A 219 0.73 -6.32 5.11
C ILE A 219 0.01 -7.13 4.04
N SER A 220 -0.96 -7.93 4.44
CA SER A 220 -1.83 -8.68 3.53
C SER A 220 -3.21 -8.85 4.15
N ILE A 221 -4.17 -9.29 3.34
CA ILE A 221 -5.56 -9.49 3.75
C ILE A 221 -6.05 -10.85 3.28
N THR A 222 -6.93 -11.49 4.05
CA THR A 222 -7.59 -12.73 3.63
C THR A 222 -8.52 -12.49 2.44
N SER A 223 -8.68 -13.50 1.58
CA SER A 223 -9.56 -13.44 0.39
C SER A 223 -11.05 -13.29 0.73
N ASP A 224 -11.44 -13.66 1.94
CA ASP A 224 -12.77 -13.43 2.50
C ASP A 224 -12.92 -12.05 3.20
N PHE A 225 -11.85 -11.25 3.19
CA PHE A 225 -11.76 -9.90 3.74
C PHE A 225 -12.13 -9.81 5.23
N LYS A 226 -11.89 -10.86 6.01
CA LYS A 226 -12.17 -10.87 7.47
C LYS A 226 -10.98 -10.45 8.31
N PHE A 227 -9.76 -10.68 7.83
CA PHE A 227 -8.55 -10.46 8.61
C PHE A 227 -7.44 -9.81 7.80
N VAL A 228 -6.71 -8.93 8.46
CA VAL A 228 -5.45 -8.37 7.99
C VAL A 228 -4.31 -9.06 8.73
N TYR A 229 -3.30 -9.50 8.00
CA TYR A 229 -2.04 -9.97 8.56
C TYR A 229 -0.95 -8.95 8.33
N TYR A 230 -0.05 -8.82 9.29
CA TYR A 230 1.12 -7.96 9.16
C TYR A 230 2.31 -8.49 9.97
N LEU A 231 3.50 -8.00 9.62
CA LEU A 231 4.77 -8.35 10.27
C LEU A 231 5.70 -7.14 10.32
N SER A 232 6.61 -7.14 11.29
CA SER A 232 7.73 -6.19 11.33
C SER A 232 8.90 -6.74 10.51
N ILE A 233 9.62 -5.87 9.80
CA ILE A 233 10.80 -6.28 8.99
C ILE A 233 11.91 -6.94 9.81
N ASP A 234 12.00 -6.56 11.08
CA ASP A 234 12.97 -7.02 12.08
C ASP A 234 12.29 -7.89 13.14
N SER A 235 11.30 -8.69 12.74
CA SER A 235 10.66 -9.70 13.58
C SER A 235 10.31 -10.95 12.77
N PHE A 236 10.33 -12.09 13.44
CA PHE A 236 9.84 -13.37 12.91
C PHE A 236 8.34 -13.59 13.21
N GLN A 237 7.71 -12.68 13.94
CA GLN A 237 6.33 -12.82 14.38
C GLN A 237 5.37 -12.28 13.33
N THR A 238 4.33 -13.08 13.03
CA THR A 238 3.20 -12.67 12.21
C THR A 238 2.01 -12.38 13.10
N TRP A 239 1.36 -11.25 12.87
CA TRP A 239 0.22 -10.77 13.64
C TRP A 239 -1.02 -10.67 12.75
N GLN A 240 -2.18 -10.72 13.38
CA GLN A 240 -3.49 -10.64 12.74
C GLN A 240 -4.41 -9.71 13.52
N THR A 241 -5.30 -9.01 12.83
CA THR A 241 -6.46 -8.33 13.40
C THR A 241 -7.67 -8.41 12.46
N SER A 242 -8.88 -8.22 12.97
CA SER A 242 -10.10 -8.25 12.17
C SER A 242 -10.30 -6.97 11.36
N THR A 243 -10.71 -7.11 10.10
CA THR A 243 -11.12 -5.95 9.28
C THR A 243 -12.36 -5.26 9.85
N GLY A 244 -13.26 -5.99 10.52
CA GLY A 244 -14.44 -5.39 11.16
C GLY A 244 -14.07 -4.36 12.22
N LEU A 245 -13.00 -4.64 12.99
CA LEU A 245 -12.40 -3.67 13.91
C LEU A 245 -11.80 -2.49 13.16
N LEU A 246 -10.97 -2.76 12.15
CA LEU A 246 -10.29 -1.71 11.38
C LEU A 246 -11.25 -0.75 10.68
N ARG A 247 -12.42 -1.23 10.24
CA ARG A 247 -13.47 -0.44 9.58
C ARG A 247 -14.30 0.40 10.55
N SER A 248 -14.30 0.06 11.85
CA SER A 248 -15.17 0.71 12.85
C SER A 248 -14.68 2.10 13.19
N LEU A 249 -15.58 3.09 13.09
CA LEU A 249 -15.32 4.48 13.52
C LEU A 249 -15.18 4.62 15.05
N PHE A 250 -15.57 3.59 15.81
CA PHE A 250 -15.47 3.56 17.27
C PHE A 250 -14.22 2.82 17.76
N ALA A 251 -13.51 2.13 16.85
CA ALA A 251 -12.29 1.44 17.22
C ALA A 251 -11.17 2.43 17.55
N ASN A 252 -10.38 2.07 18.55
CA ASN A 252 -9.22 2.81 19.03
C ASN A 252 -8.12 1.81 19.44
N ASN A 253 -6.99 2.31 19.95
CA ASN A 253 -5.85 1.47 20.34
C ASN A 253 -6.18 0.44 21.44
N ILE A 254 -7.14 0.73 22.34
CA ILE A 254 -7.56 -0.22 23.39
C ILE A 254 -8.31 -1.40 22.74
N THR A 255 -9.32 -1.10 21.92
CA THR A 255 -10.04 -2.17 21.21
C THR A 255 -9.14 -2.92 20.22
N PHE A 256 -8.10 -2.27 19.70
CA PHE A 256 -7.09 -2.92 18.86
C PHE A 256 -6.26 -3.94 19.66
N ASP A 257 -5.75 -3.54 20.82
CA ASP A 257 -5.01 -4.40 21.75
C ASP A 257 -5.81 -5.65 22.15
N GLU A 258 -7.12 -5.50 22.37
CA GLU A 258 -8.02 -6.61 22.72
C GLU A 258 -8.26 -7.60 21.56
N ASN A 259 -8.02 -7.21 20.30
CA ASN A 259 -8.40 -7.97 19.11
C ASN A 259 -7.21 -8.34 18.20
N VAL A 260 -6.00 -7.97 18.59
CA VAL A 260 -4.78 -8.34 17.87
C VAL A 260 -4.25 -9.67 18.40
N GLY A 261 -3.90 -10.57 17.48
CA GLY A 261 -3.39 -11.90 17.83
C GLY A 261 -2.09 -12.22 17.08
N MET A 262 -1.12 -12.81 17.76
CA MET A 262 0.02 -13.43 17.10
C MET A 262 -0.41 -14.78 16.54
N ILE A 263 -0.18 -15.00 15.25
CA ILE A 263 -0.61 -16.24 14.57
C ILE A 263 0.56 -17.18 14.23
N GLY A 264 1.79 -16.71 14.34
CA GLY A 264 2.96 -17.55 14.08
C GLY A 264 4.29 -16.87 14.30
N ILE A 265 5.34 -17.71 14.38
CA ILE A 265 6.75 -17.31 14.39
C ILE A 265 7.42 -18.07 13.24
N HIS A 266 7.95 -17.36 12.26
CA HIS A 266 8.67 -17.96 11.13
C HIS A 266 10.16 -18.05 11.45
N GLY A 267 10.70 -19.26 11.56
CA GLY A 267 12.14 -19.46 11.74
C GLY A 267 12.95 -18.99 10.52
N ILE A 268 14.22 -18.66 10.75
CA ILE A 268 15.23 -18.46 9.70
C ILE A 268 15.21 -19.71 8.81
N CYS A 269 14.93 -19.56 7.51
CA CYS A 269 15.09 -20.63 6.53
C CYS A 269 16.57 -21.04 6.47
N GLN A 270 17.00 -21.96 7.35
CA GLN A 270 18.25 -22.67 7.18
C GLN A 270 18.03 -23.71 6.08
N HIS A 271 18.56 -23.41 4.90
CA HIS A 271 18.82 -24.36 3.80
C HIS A 271 17.81 -25.48 3.59
N HIS A 272 16.57 -25.19 3.20
CA HIS A 272 15.83 -26.05 2.29
C HIS A 272 14.87 -25.13 1.52
N ALA A 273 14.93 -25.18 0.19
CA ALA A 273 14.01 -24.46 -0.67
C ALA A 273 12.58 -24.90 -0.33
N VAL A 274 11.86 -24.09 0.44
CA VAL A 274 10.42 -24.24 0.58
C VAL A 274 9.84 -23.73 -0.73
N ASN A 275 9.46 -24.68 -1.57
CA ASN A 275 8.69 -24.46 -2.78
C ASN A 275 7.33 -23.90 -2.32
N LEU A 276 7.21 -22.58 -2.22
CA LEU A 276 5.91 -21.91 -2.10
C LEU A 276 5.24 -21.99 -3.46
N THR A 277 4.60 -23.13 -3.72
CA THR A 277 3.66 -23.28 -4.82
C THR A 277 2.43 -22.44 -4.47
N PHE A 278 2.41 -21.18 -4.90
CA PHE A 278 1.14 -20.50 -5.11
C PHE A 278 0.49 -21.20 -6.30
N LEU A 279 -0.48 -22.07 -6.02
CA LEU A 279 -1.33 -22.65 -7.05
C LEU A 279 -2.16 -21.49 -7.65
N PHE A 280 -2.05 -21.41 -8.98
CA PHE A 280 -2.62 -20.41 -9.88
C PHE A 280 -4.14 -20.24 -9.73
#